data_AF-I2GWA2-F1
#
_entry.id   AF-I2GWA2-F1
#
_cell.length_a   1.000
_cell.length_b   1.000
_cell.length_c   1.000
_cell.angle_alpha   90.00
_cell.angle_beta   90.00
_cell.angle_gamma   90.00
#
_symmetry.space_group_name_H-M   'P 1'
#
loop_
_entity.id
_entity.type
_entity.pdbx_description
1 polymer ?
#
loop_
_entity_poly.entity_id
_entity_poly.type
_entity_poly.pdbx_seq_one_letter_code
_entity_poly.pdbx_strand_id
1 'polypeptide(L)'
;MVFPKDKVDYSLYLVTDSGMQPEGTTLYSQVEAGLQNGVTLVQIREKDCETIDFIKEGIAIRKLCTKYNVPLIINDRIDVALAIDADGVHVGQEDMPIPLVRKIVGPDRIIGWSVGKAEEVKQLAEWGPDYVDYIGVGTIFPTLTKKNPKKSPMGPQGAIKVLDALETYNATWCKTVAIGGLHPNNIPRVLYQCVSSNGKRALDGISLVSDIMASKNAAGSAKILRDLINGTSFKYVPNSLVSTKNLPTTNDMADIIKTVSKNRPLVQHITNKVHYNFGANVTLALNSSPIMSEIESEVGELSLIPYATLLLNTGTIAPIDTVKSALRAYNDAKRPIVFDPVGYSSTTTRLVLNDTCLSFGQYACVKGNSSEILSLANLSTEKMKGVDASSDNMDLSLLIKATKAVAFQFKTVVVCTGETDVIADGTNSGDYQLSKGTGNIPDDLMCVTVNGGPIPIMGDITASGCSLGSTIASLVGGSDTHSLFYSVITAVALYKAAGKLASTRCKGSGSFHVELIDALYELSHNVDPTKWDVKISASK
;
A
#
# COMPACT_ATOMS: atom_id res chain seq x y z
N MET A 1 12.72 37.82 11.58
CA MET A 1 12.59 37.47 10.15
C MET A 1 11.85 36.15 10.09
N VAL A 2 10.87 36.05 9.21
CA VAL A 2 10.06 34.83 8.98
C VAL A 2 10.91 33.83 8.19
N PHE A 3 10.79 32.54 8.48
CA PHE A 3 11.50 31.49 7.77
C PHE A 3 11.17 31.46 6.26
N PRO A 4 12.15 31.37 5.34
CA PRO A 4 11.88 31.34 3.90
C PRO A 4 11.14 30.09 3.46
N LYS A 5 10.05 30.25 2.72
CA LYS A 5 9.15 29.16 2.28
C LYS A 5 9.85 28.08 1.46
N ASP A 6 10.77 28.46 0.60
CA ASP A 6 11.55 27.57 -0.27
C ASP A 6 12.57 26.72 0.49
N LYS A 7 12.88 27.07 1.73
CA LYS A 7 13.86 26.38 2.59
C LYS A 7 13.22 25.43 3.61
N VAL A 8 11.89 25.34 3.65
CA VAL A 8 11.19 24.50 4.63
C VAL A 8 11.41 23.03 4.29
N ASP A 9 12.00 22.29 5.23
CA ASP A 9 12.13 20.83 5.14
C ASP A 9 10.93 20.16 5.83
N TYR A 10 10.04 19.58 5.03
CA TYR A 10 8.82 18.93 5.50
C TYR A 10 9.03 17.48 5.96
N SER A 11 10.25 16.94 5.87
CA SER A 11 10.56 15.51 6.06
C SER A 11 9.94 14.91 7.32
N LEU A 12 10.22 15.50 8.49
CA LEU A 12 9.70 15.05 9.79
C LEU A 12 9.04 16.23 10.52
N TYR A 13 7.71 16.25 10.44
CA TYR A 13 6.89 17.33 10.95
C TYR A 13 6.20 16.94 12.25
N LEU A 14 6.68 17.49 13.37
CA LEU A 14 6.09 17.30 14.69
C LEU A 14 4.90 18.25 14.92
N VAL A 15 3.76 17.68 15.31
CA VAL A 15 2.61 18.41 15.83
C VAL A 15 2.48 18.14 17.32
N THR A 16 2.38 19.18 18.14
CA THR A 16 2.32 19.02 19.61
C THR A 16 0.92 18.63 20.09
N ASP A 17 0.87 18.05 21.28
CA ASP A 17 -0.35 17.89 22.08
C ASP A 17 0.06 17.89 23.56
N SER A 18 -0.35 18.92 24.31
CA SER A 18 0.01 19.07 25.73
C SER A 18 -0.56 17.96 26.62
N GLY A 19 -1.68 17.34 26.22
CA GLY A 19 -2.39 16.35 27.02
C GLY A 19 -1.82 14.92 26.95
N MET A 20 -0.80 14.67 26.12
CA MET A 20 -0.27 13.32 25.87
C MET A 20 1.11 13.06 26.45
N GLN A 21 1.69 14.05 27.13
CA GLN A 21 3.06 13.97 27.62
C GLN A 21 3.18 12.94 28.76
N PRO A 22 4.27 12.14 28.77
CA PRO A 22 4.60 11.33 29.93
C PRO A 22 4.81 12.18 31.18
N GLU A 23 4.48 11.61 32.33
CA GLU A 23 4.77 12.23 33.63
C GLU A 23 6.27 12.54 33.76
N GLY A 24 6.58 13.71 34.32
CA GLY A 24 7.96 14.20 34.48
C GLY A 24 8.58 14.78 33.20
N THR A 25 7.82 14.90 32.10
CA THR A 25 8.25 15.60 30.89
C THR A 25 7.47 16.89 30.67
N THR A 26 7.95 17.73 29.75
CA THR A 26 7.31 18.99 29.35
C THR A 26 7.19 19.06 27.83
N LEU A 27 6.31 19.92 27.33
CA LEU A 27 6.18 20.17 25.89
C LEU A 27 7.53 20.58 25.31
N TYR A 28 8.21 21.49 26.00
CA TYR A 28 9.55 21.96 25.66
C TYR A 28 10.56 20.83 25.56
N SER A 29 10.65 19.94 26.57
CA SER A 29 11.62 18.85 26.56
C SER A 29 11.36 17.83 25.46
N GLN A 30 10.09 17.53 25.16
CA GLN A 30 9.72 16.61 24.08
C GLN A 30 10.06 17.20 22.70
N VAL A 31 9.75 18.49 22.49
CA VAL A 31 10.08 19.21 21.25
C VAL A 31 11.60 19.34 21.10
N GLU A 32 12.34 19.67 22.16
CA GLU A 32 13.81 19.77 22.08
C GLU A 32 14.44 18.41 21.75
N ALA A 33 13.98 17.33 22.39
CA ALA A 33 14.45 15.98 22.08
C ALA A 33 14.16 15.61 20.62
N GLY A 34 12.99 15.98 20.08
CA GLY A 34 12.66 15.79 18.67
C GLY A 34 13.59 16.57 17.72
N LEU A 35 13.78 17.87 17.98
CA LEU A 35 14.63 18.76 17.18
C LEU A 35 16.09 18.27 17.14
N GLN A 36 16.62 17.79 18.27
CA GLN A 36 17.97 17.23 18.34
C GLN A 36 18.15 15.95 17.51
N ASN A 37 17.06 15.24 17.19
CA ASN A 37 17.10 13.91 16.59
C ASN A 37 16.38 13.83 15.23
N GLY A 38 16.15 14.97 14.59
CA GLY A 38 15.77 15.04 13.17
C GLY A 38 14.37 15.56 12.87
N VAL A 39 13.64 16.15 13.82
CA VAL A 39 12.45 16.95 13.51
C VAL A 39 12.86 18.19 12.72
N THR A 40 12.18 18.45 11.60
CA THR A 40 12.52 19.51 10.64
C THR A 40 11.45 20.60 10.52
N LEU A 41 10.27 20.37 11.11
CA LEU A 41 9.17 21.32 11.19
C LEU A 41 8.39 21.07 12.50
N VAL A 42 8.00 22.14 13.20
CA VAL A 42 7.21 22.04 14.44
C VAL A 42 5.92 22.84 14.30
N GLN A 43 4.80 22.26 14.73
CA GLN A 43 3.53 22.96 14.90
C GLN A 43 3.05 22.84 16.34
N ILE A 44 2.77 23.98 16.96
CA ILE A 44 2.08 23.98 18.26
C ILE A 44 0.58 23.91 18.03
N ARG A 45 -0.05 22.95 18.71
CA ARG A 45 -1.49 22.73 18.70
C ARG A 45 -2.02 22.63 20.12
N GLU A 46 -2.49 23.76 20.63
CA GLU A 46 -3.18 23.88 21.90
C GLU A 46 -4.65 24.24 21.68
N LYS A 47 -5.56 23.37 22.13
CA LYS A 47 -7.02 23.56 21.99
C LYS A 47 -7.71 24.01 23.26
N ASP A 48 -7.16 23.62 24.41
CA ASP A 48 -7.84 23.69 25.70
C ASP A 48 -7.14 24.67 26.68
N CYS A 49 -6.08 25.39 26.24
CA CYS A 49 -5.33 26.32 27.08
C CYS A 49 -5.77 27.78 26.91
N GLU A 50 -5.53 28.59 27.94
CA GLU A 50 -5.73 30.04 27.88
C GLU A 50 -4.76 30.70 26.89
N THR A 51 -5.21 31.77 26.25
CA THR A 51 -4.42 32.47 25.22
C THR A 51 -3.08 32.99 25.76
N ILE A 52 -3.06 33.44 27.01
CA ILE A 52 -1.84 33.96 27.65
C ILE A 52 -0.79 32.85 27.82
N ASP A 53 -1.21 31.63 28.14
CA ASP A 53 -0.31 30.51 28.34
C ASP A 53 0.16 29.94 27.01
N PHE A 54 -0.71 29.92 25.99
CA PHE A 54 -0.32 29.62 24.61
C PHE A 54 0.78 30.58 24.15
N ILE A 55 0.62 31.89 24.36
CA ILE A 55 1.63 32.88 23.96
C ILE A 55 2.97 32.63 24.68
N LYS A 56 2.95 32.38 26.00
CA LYS A 56 4.19 32.11 26.77
C LYS A 56 4.91 30.87 26.24
N GLU A 57 4.19 29.78 26.05
CA GLU A 57 4.75 28.52 25.55
C GLU A 57 5.23 28.67 24.10
N GLY A 58 4.43 29.32 23.25
CA GLY A 58 4.77 29.64 21.88
C GLY A 58 6.06 30.43 21.75
N ILE A 59 6.29 31.44 22.61
CA ILE A 59 7.56 32.19 22.66
C ILE A 59 8.74 31.28 23.03
N ALA A 60 8.56 30.40 24.02
CA ALA A 60 9.62 29.48 24.46
C ALA A 60 10.01 28.50 23.35
N ILE A 61 9.01 27.88 22.70
CA ILE A 61 9.22 26.95 21.60
C ILE A 61 9.74 27.65 20.35
N ARG A 62 9.32 28.90 20.08
CA ARG A 62 9.86 29.68 18.96
C ARG A 62 11.37 29.91 19.11
N LYS A 63 11.83 30.30 20.30
CA LYS A 63 13.25 30.46 20.60
C LYS A 63 14.00 29.14 20.39
N LEU A 64 13.41 28.04 20.83
CA LEU A 64 13.95 26.71 20.65
C LEU A 64 14.06 26.34 19.16
N CYS A 65 13.00 26.49 18.38
CA CYS A 65 13.00 26.18 16.94
C CYS A 65 14.02 27.06 16.19
N THR A 66 14.13 28.35 16.55
CA THR A 66 15.14 29.27 16.00
C THR A 66 16.57 28.77 16.28
N LYS A 67 16.85 28.27 17.50
CA LYS A 67 18.16 27.71 17.87
C LYS A 67 18.57 26.55 16.96
N TYR A 68 17.61 25.72 16.52
CA TYR A 68 17.85 24.59 15.63
C TYR A 68 17.61 24.91 14.15
N ASN A 69 17.33 26.18 13.79
CA ASN A 69 16.99 26.61 12.43
C ASN A 69 15.81 25.81 11.81
N VAL A 70 14.78 25.59 12.62
CA VAL A 70 13.54 24.92 12.24
C VAL A 70 12.37 25.92 12.32
N PRO A 71 11.47 25.97 11.33
CA PRO A 71 10.30 26.84 11.39
C PRO A 71 9.25 26.37 12.41
N LEU A 72 8.55 27.33 13.01
CA LEU A 72 7.43 27.12 13.91
C LEU A 72 6.10 27.55 13.26
N ILE A 73 5.14 26.62 13.25
CA ILE A 73 3.76 26.84 12.78
C ILE A 73 2.80 26.86 13.96
N ILE A 74 1.77 27.71 13.89
CA ILE A 74 0.69 27.74 14.89
C ILE A 74 -0.60 27.19 14.28
N ASN A 75 -1.21 26.23 14.96
CA ASN A 75 -2.49 25.65 14.57
C ASN A 75 -3.65 26.60 14.91
N ASP A 76 -4.49 26.91 13.92
CA ASP A 76 -5.77 27.66 13.97
C ASP A 76 -5.71 29.12 14.49
N ARG A 77 -4.92 29.41 15.53
CA ARG A 77 -4.82 30.70 16.23
C ARG A 77 -3.90 31.70 15.51
N ILE A 78 -4.41 32.32 14.46
CA ILE A 78 -3.72 33.33 13.63
C ILE A 78 -3.27 34.53 14.47
N ASP A 79 -4.10 34.96 15.42
CA ASP A 79 -3.79 36.02 16.37
C ASP A 79 -2.56 35.70 17.23
N VAL A 80 -2.47 34.47 17.76
CA VAL A 80 -1.31 33.99 18.51
C VAL A 80 -0.07 33.93 17.62
N ALA A 81 -0.22 33.42 16.39
CA ALA A 81 0.87 33.35 15.42
C ALA A 81 1.50 34.73 15.15
N LEU A 82 0.68 35.76 15.01
CA LEU A 82 1.14 37.14 14.86
C LEU A 82 1.75 37.69 16.14
N ALA A 83 1.12 37.45 17.30
CA ALA A 83 1.59 37.95 18.60
C ALA A 83 3.00 37.45 18.95
N ILE A 84 3.31 36.19 18.59
CA ILE A 84 4.64 35.60 18.82
C ILE A 84 5.54 35.66 17.58
N ASP A 85 5.09 36.24 16.47
CA ASP A 85 5.77 36.33 15.18
C ASP A 85 6.26 34.94 14.66
N ALA A 86 5.39 33.93 14.75
CA ALA A 86 5.62 32.57 14.26
C ALA A 86 5.82 32.51 12.73
N ASP A 87 6.50 31.49 12.22
CA ASP A 87 6.87 31.40 10.80
C ASP A 87 5.68 31.10 9.88
N GLY A 88 4.59 30.56 10.45
CA GLY A 88 3.37 30.31 9.71
C GLY A 88 2.21 29.83 10.56
N VAL A 89 1.13 29.50 9.86
CA VAL A 89 -0.09 28.95 10.43
C VAL A 89 -0.54 27.73 9.66
N HIS A 90 -1.28 26.86 10.33
CA HIS A 90 -1.99 25.76 9.67
C HIS A 90 -3.44 25.81 10.11
N VAL A 91 -4.35 25.69 9.15
CA VAL A 91 -5.79 25.77 9.40
C VAL A 91 -6.52 24.56 8.80
N GLY A 92 -7.61 24.16 9.43
CA GLY A 92 -8.54 23.16 8.94
C GLY A 92 -9.58 23.70 7.98
N GLN A 93 -10.53 22.83 7.62
CA GLN A 93 -11.62 23.14 6.67
C GLN A 93 -12.74 23.99 7.27
N GLU A 94 -12.88 23.98 8.59
CA GLU A 94 -13.92 24.72 9.32
C GLU A 94 -13.38 25.96 10.04
N ASP A 95 -12.07 26.20 9.92
CA ASP A 95 -11.40 27.34 10.50
C ASP A 95 -11.51 28.55 9.55
N MET A 96 -10.72 29.60 9.82
CA MET A 96 -10.75 30.81 9.01
C MET A 96 -10.44 30.50 7.52
N PRO A 97 -11.25 30.99 6.56
CA PRO A 97 -11.01 30.78 5.13
C PRO A 97 -9.64 31.29 4.68
N ILE A 98 -8.91 30.48 3.91
CA ILE A 98 -7.55 30.76 3.43
C ILE A 98 -7.34 32.18 2.88
N PRO A 99 -8.26 32.75 2.05
CA PRO A 99 -8.06 34.12 1.57
C PRO A 99 -8.02 35.18 2.67
N LEU A 100 -8.78 34.98 3.75
CA LEU A 100 -8.74 35.87 4.92
C LEU A 100 -7.49 35.63 5.75
N VAL A 101 -7.07 34.37 5.92
CA VAL A 101 -5.80 34.03 6.58
C VAL A 101 -4.65 34.75 5.89
N ARG A 102 -4.52 34.61 4.56
CA ARG A 102 -3.46 35.25 3.77
C ARG A 102 -3.49 36.77 3.89
N LYS A 103 -4.68 37.39 3.88
CA LYS A 103 -4.84 38.84 4.08
C LYS A 103 -4.30 39.32 5.42
N ILE A 104 -4.41 38.50 6.48
CA ILE A 104 -3.98 38.85 7.84
C ILE A 104 -2.49 38.58 8.05
N VAL A 105 -2.00 37.42 7.61
CA VAL A 105 -0.62 36.98 7.89
C VAL A 105 0.42 37.53 6.90
N GLY A 106 -0.03 38.08 5.78
CA GLY A 106 0.82 38.61 4.72
C GLY A 106 1.39 37.54 3.79
N PRO A 107 2.16 37.94 2.76
CA PRO A 107 2.65 37.03 1.72
C PRO A 107 3.75 36.09 2.21
N ASP A 108 4.55 36.50 3.20
CA ASP A 108 5.79 35.80 3.55
C ASP A 108 5.59 34.60 4.48
N ARG A 109 4.56 34.62 5.34
CA ARG A 109 4.32 33.52 6.28
C ARG A 109 3.82 32.27 5.58
N ILE A 110 4.18 31.11 6.13
CA ILE A 110 3.76 29.82 5.62
C ILE A 110 2.29 29.59 5.97
N ILE A 111 1.48 29.11 5.03
CA ILE A 111 0.11 28.66 5.27
C ILE A 111 -0.02 27.19 4.90
N GLY A 112 -0.33 26.38 5.91
CA GLY A 112 -0.72 24.99 5.79
C GLY A 112 -2.24 24.82 5.77
N TRP A 113 -2.73 23.85 5.00
CA TRP A 113 -4.15 23.54 4.95
C TRP A 113 -4.41 22.03 5.07
N SER A 114 -5.38 21.64 5.91
CA SER A 114 -5.78 20.23 6.02
C SER A 114 -6.64 19.82 4.82
N VAL A 115 -6.17 18.88 4.00
CA VAL A 115 -6.85 18.38 2.79
C VAL A 115 -7.04 16.88 2.86
N GLY A 116 -8.21 16.37 2.52
CA GLY A 116 -8.53 14.94 2.45
C GLY A 116 -9.35 14.54 1.23
N LYS A 117 -9.61 15.46 0.28
CA LYS A 117 -10.38 15.18 -0.94
C LYS A 117 -9.82 15.94 -2.15
N ALA A 118 -10.08 15.43 -3.35
CA ALA A 118 -9.63 16.04 -4.60
C ALA A 118 -10.30 17.39 -4.88
N GLU A 119 -11.56 17.58 -4.44
CA GLU A 119 -12.29 18.84 -4.60
C GLU A 119 -11.66 19.99 -3.80
N GLU A 120 -11.11 19.67 -2.63
CA GLU A 120 -10.37 20.64 -1.80
C GLU A 120 -9.09 21.06 -2.54
N VAL A 121 -8.38 20.14 -3.22
CA VAL A 121 -7.21 20.47 -4.05
C VAL A 121 -7.58 21.36 -5.24
N LYS A 122 -8.74 21.14 -5.87
CA LYS A 122 -9.22 22.01 -6.94
C LYS A 122 -9.36 23.46 -6.44
N GLN A 123 -9.96 23.65 -5.27
CA GLN A 123 -10.10 24.98 -4.66
C GLN A 123 -8.74 25.62 -4.36
N LEU A 124 -7.77 24.85 -3.86
CA LEU A 124 -6.41 25.32 -3.66
C LEU A 124 -5.79 25.82 -4.98
N ALA A 125 -5.97 25.07 -6.07
CA ALA A 125 -5.43 25.45 -7.37
C ALA A 125 -6.09 26.69 -7.95
N GLU A 126 -7.40 26.88 -7.73
CA GLU A 126 -8.14 28.09 -8.14
C GLU A 126 -7.64 29.36 -7.43
N TRP A 127 -7.18 29.25 -6.18
CA TRP A 127 -6.55 30.37 -5.47
C TRP A 127 -5.13 30.67 -5.99
N GLY A 128 -4.39 29.65 -6.40
CA GLY A 128 -3.03 29.80 -6.91
C GLY A 128 -1.94 29.83 -5.82
N PRO A 129 -0.67 30.08 -6.22
CA PRO A 129 0.51 29.87 -5.38
C PRO A 129 0.63 30.79 -4.17
N ASP A 130 -0.04 31.92 -4.17
CA ASP A 130 0.11 32.92 -3.11
C ASP A 130 -0.71 32.60 -1.86
N TYR A 131 -1.56 31.56 -1.88
CA TYR A 131 -2.53 31.31 -0.80
C TYR A 131 -2.13 30.15 0.11
N VAL A 132 -1.80 28.98 -0.43
CA VAL A 132 -1.46 27.77 0.34
C VAL A 132 -0.09 27.28 -0.09
N ASP A 133 0.80 27.09 0.89
CA ASP A 133 2.19 26.70 0.66
C ASP A 133 2.36 25.17 0.81
N TYR A 134 1.60 24.55 1.71
CA TYR A 134 1.58 23.10 1.89
C TYR A 134 0.24 22.57 2.37
N ILE A 135 0.01 21.27 2.19
CA ILE A 135 -1.18 20.58 2.70
C ILE A 135 -0.83 19.40 3.60
N GLY A 136 -1.62 19.26 4.68
CA GLY A 136 -1.68 18.04 5.47
C GLY A 136 -2.68 17.07 4.83
N VAL A 137 -2.19 15.97 4.28
CA VAL A 137 -2.98 14.97 3.57
C VAL A 137 -3.68 14.05 4.58
N GLY A 138 -4.87 14.49 4.98
CA GLY A 138 -5.96 13.72 5.57
C GLY A 138 -5.67 13.01 6.89
N THR A 139 -6.44 11.96 7.15
CA THR A 139 -6.19 11.00 8.22
C THR A 139 -5.89 9.68 7.52
N ILE A 140 -4.62 9.30 7.38
CA ILE A 140 -4.25 8.08 6.63
C ILE A 140 -4.80 6.85 7.32
N PHE A 141 -4.56 6.72 8.63
CA PHE A 141 -5.02 5.61 9.47
C PHE A 141 -5.83 6.13 10.67
N PRO A 142 -6.66 5.29 11.33
CA PRO A 142 -7.33 5.66 12.56
C PRO A 142 -6.35 6.25 13.60
N THR A 143 -6.77 7.30 14.31
CA THR A 143 -5.98 7.94 15.36
C THR A 143 -6.87 8.36 16.52
N LEU A 144 -6.39 8.16 17.75
CA LEU A 144 -7.05 8.59 18.97
C LEU A 144 -6.69 10.04 19.36
N THR A 145 -5.77 10.68 18.64
CA THR A 145 -5.30 12.05 18.95
C THR A 145 -6.37 13.11 18.72
N LYS A 146 -7.32 12.87 17.81
CA LYS A 146 -8.47 13.76 17.62
C LYS A 146 -9.63 13.22 18.45
N LYS A 147 -9.99 13.94 19.53
CA LYS A 147 -11.11 13.60 20.44
C LYS A 147 -12.47 13.40 19.72
N ASN A 148 -12.65 13.95 18.50
CA ASN A 148 -13.82 13.75 17.63
C ASN A 148 -13.42 13.75 16.14
N PRO A 149 -13.04 12.61 15.53
CA PRO A 149 -12.65 12.58 14.13
C PRO A 149 -13.89 12.75 13.22
N LYS A 150 -13.92 13.85 12.45
CA LYS A 150 -15.01 14.16 11.51
C LYS A 150 -14.89 13.46 10.14
N LYS A 151 -13.72 12.89 9.85
CA LYS A 151 -13.41 12.21 8.57
C LYS A 151 -12.97 10.77 8.86
N SER A 152 -13.50 9.82 8.11
CA SER A 152 -13.02 8.43 8.12
C SER A 152 -11.58 8.36 7.60
N PRO A 153 -10.76 7.42 8.08
CA PRO A 153 -9.43 7.18 7.54
C PRO A 153 -9.49 6.89 6.05
N MET A 154 -8.59 7.50 5.28
CA MET A 154 -8.60 7.42 3.81
C MET A 154 -7.60 6.42 3.24
N GLY A 155 -6.67 5.93 4.07
CA GLY A 155 -5.58 5.05 3.65
C GLY A 155 -4.61 5.70 2.64
N PRO A 156 -3.59 4.95 2.21
CA PRO A 156 -2.69 5.40 1.13
C PRO A 156 -3.44 5.76 -0.15
N GLN A 157 -4.52 5.03 -0.48
CA GLN A 157 -5.30 5.25 -1.70
C GLN A 157 -5.98 6.61 -1.74
N GLY A 158 -6.52 7.06 -0.60
CA GLY A 158 -7.04 8.42 -0.51
C GLY A 158 -5.94 9.46 -0.74
N ALA A 159 -4.75 9.24 -0.18
CA ALA A 159 -3.63 10.17 -0.34
C ALA A 159 -3.17 10.25 -1.80
N ILE A 160 -3.10 9.11 -2.51
CA ILE A 160 -2.80 9.07 -3.94
C ILE A 160 -3.79 9.94 -4.74
N LYS A 161 -5.10 9.87 -4.44
CA LYS A 161 -6.11 10.74 -5.10
C LYS A 161 -5.85 12.23 -4.90
N VAL A 162 -5.35 12.63 -3.73
CA VAL A 162 -4.95 14.02 -3.44
C VAL A 162 -3.71 14.40 -4.24
N LEU A 163 -2.70 13.53 -4.31
CA LEU A 163 -1.49 13.74 -5.11
C LEU A 163 -1.80 13.84 -6.61
N ASP A 164 -2.69 12.98 -7.12
CA ASP A 164 -3.15 13.01 -8.50
C ASP A 164 -3.91 14.29 -8.84
N ALA A 165 -4.71 14.80 -7.91
CA ALA A 165 -5.36 16.10 -8.10
C ALA A 165 -4.33 17.24 -8.18
N LEU A 166 -3.27 17.23 -7.36
CA LEU A 166 -2.20 18.23 -7.43
C LEU A 166 -1.48 18.19 -8.78
N GLU A 167 -1.23 16.99 -9.31
CA GLU A 167 -0.64 16.82 -10.64
C GLU A 167 -1.59 17.29 -11.75
N THR A 168 -2.87 16.94 -11.66
CA THR A 168 -3.90 17.31 -12.64
C THR A 168 -4.05 18.83 -12.75
N TYR A 169 -4.04 19.53 -11.62
CA TYR A 169 -4.14 20.99 -11.58
C TYR A 169 -2.78 21.71 -11.66
N ASN A 170 -1.68 20.98 -11.88
CA ASN A 170 -0.32 21.51 -11.96
C ASN A 170 0.07 22.41 -10.76
N ALA A 171 -0.35 22.02 -9.55
CA ALA A 171 -0.07 22.73 -8.31
C ALA A 171 1.35 22.43 -7.81
N THR A 172 2.37 22.80 -8.60
CA THR A 172 3.78 22.47 -8.34
C THR A 172 4.37 23.18 -7.12
N TRP A 173 3.79 24.32 -6.72
CA TRP A 173 4.21 25.09 -5.55
C TRP A 173 3.85 24.40 -4.22
N CYS A 174 2.76 23.62 -4.21
CA CYS A 174 2.19 23.09 -2.98
C CYS A 174 2.92 21.82 -2.52
N LYS A 175 3.44 21.86 -1.30
CA LYS A 175 4.06 20.74 -0.61
C LYS A 175 3.04 19.85 0.10
N THR A 176 3.42 18.61 0.42
CA THR A 176 2.51 17.60 0.94
C THR A 176 3.12 16.83 2.11
N VAL A 177 2.37 16.70 3.20
CA VAL A 177 2.74 15.86 4.34
C VAL A 177 1.61 14.91 4.67
N ALA A 178 1.89 13.61 4.81
CA ALA A 178 0.87 12.67 5.28
C ALA A 178 0.70 12.79 6.79
N ILE A 179 -0.52 12.68 7.30
CA ILE A 179 -0.81 12.76 8.73
C ILE A 179 -1.93 11.79 9.15
N GLY A 180 -1.90 11.37 10.42
CA GLY A 180 -2.96 10.58 11.06
C GLY A 180 -2.65 9.08 11.14
N GLY A 181 -2.42 8.61 12.37
CA GLY A 181 -2.18 7.20 12.69
C GLY A 181 -0.87 6.65 12.11
N LEU A 182 0.14 7.51 11.93
CA LEU A 182 1.44 7.16 11.37
C LEU A 182 2.41 6.77 12.49
N HIS A 183 3.01 5.60 12.34
CA HIS A 183 3.87 4.92 13.30
C HIS A 183 5.03 4.23 12.57
N PRO A 184 6.13 3.86 13.26
CA PRO A 184 7.27 3.18 12.64
C PRO A 184 6.91 1.95 11.79
N ASN A 185 5.86 1.22 12.15
CA ASN A 185 5.41 0.02 11.43
C ASN A 185 4.63 0.30 10.14
N ASN A 186 4.20 1.53 9.86
CA ASN A 186 3.42 1.86 8.66
C ASN A 186 4.01 2.99 7.81
N ILE A 187 4.93 3.80 8.34
CA ILE A 187 5.57 4.90 7.61
C ILE A 187 6.25 4.44 6.32
N PRO A 188 7.08 3.38 6.30
CA PRO A 188 7.71 2.93 5.05
C PRO A 188 6.70 2.58 3.96
N ARG A 189 5.58 1.95 4.34
CA ARG A 189 4.50 1.62 3.39
C ARG A 189 3.83 2.86 2.84
N VAL A 190 3.56 3.86 3.68
CA VAL A 190 2.96 5.13 3.26
C VAL A 190 3.90 5.87 2.31
N LEU A 191 5.18 6.00 2.63
CA LEU A 191 6.16 6.64 1.75
C LEU A 191 6.32 5.91 0.40
N TYR A 192 6.23 4.58 0.43
CA TYR A 192 6.35 3.73 -0.74
C TYR A 192 5.13 3.75 -1.66
N GLN A 193 3.91 3.72 -1.11
CA GLN A 193 2.68 3.67 -1.91
C GLN A 193 2.16 5.06 -2.30
N CYS A 194 2.32 6.09 -1.47
CA CYS A 194 1.77 7.43 -1.70
C CYS A 194 2.58 8.22 -2.73
N VAL A 195 2.45 7.80 -3.99
CA VAL A 195 3.02 8.43 -5.18
C VAL A 195 1.88 8.65 -6.16
N SER A 196 1.87 9.79 -6.86
CA SER A 196 0.90 10.06 -7.92
C SER A 196 0.95 8.96 -8.99
N SER A 197 -0.18 8.68 -9.61
CA SER A 197 -0.37 7.67 -10.66
C SER A 197 0.51 7.91 -11.88
N ASN A 198 0.99 9.14 -12.09
CA ASN A 198 1.95 9.51 -13.13
C ASN A 198 3.42 9.39 -12.69
N GLY A 199 3.71 8.91 -11.48
CA GLY A 199 5.05 8.69 -10.95
C GLY A 199 5.91 9.93 -10.70
N LYS A 200 5.35 11.15 -10.82
CA LYS A 200 6.13 12.40 -10.73
C LYS A 200 6.21 12.98 -9.32
N ARG A 201 5.18 12.78 -8.49
CA ARG A 201 5.07 13.38 -7.16
C ARG A 201 4.93 12.32 -6.08
N ALA A 202 5.73 12.43 -5.05
CA ALA A 202 5.56 11.71 -3.78
C ALA A 202 5.28 12.71 -2.65
N LEU A 203 5.04 12.19 -1.44
CA LEU A 203 4.93 13.01 -0.24
C LEU A 203 6.24 13.77 0.03
N ASP A 204 6.16 15.04 0.43
CA ASP A 204 7.33 15.82 0.86
C ASP A 204 7.73 15.54 2.31
N GLY A 205 6.90 14.81 3.07
CA GLY A 205 7.26 14.31 4.40
C GLY A 205 6.11 13.68 5.16
N ILE A 206 6.38 13.41 6.44
CA ILE A 206 5.44 12.77 7.37
C ILE A 206 5.19 13.69 8.57
N SER A 207 3.93 13.76 9.00
CA SER A 207 3.52 14.48 10.19
C SER A 207 2.89 13.57 11.23
N LEU A 208 3.26 13.78 12.49
CA LEU A 208 2.85 12.93 13.62
C LEU A 208 2.80 13.69 14.94
N VAL A 209 2.14 13.07 15.92
CA VAL A 209 1.93 13.62 17.27
C VAL A 209 2.43 12.61 18.32
N SER A 210 1.72 11.50 18.47
CA SER A 210 1.86 10.57 19.60
C SER A 210 3.23 9.90 19.68
N ASP A 211 3.86 9.54 18.56
CA ASP A 211 5.11 8.78 18.55
C ASP A 211 6.29 9.54 19.16
N ILE A 212 6.21 10.88 19.19
CA ILE A 212 7.19 11.72 19.88
C ILE A 212 6.57 12.26 21.17
N MET A 213 5.42 12.92 21.12
CA MET A 213 4.84 13.62 22.28
C MET A 213 4.50 12.68 23.45
N ALA A 214 4.02 11.47 23.17
CA ALA A 214 3.66 10.47 24.19
C ALA A 214 4.82 9.50 24.51
N SER A 215 5.99 9.67 23.90
CA SER A 215 7.12 8.77 24.11
C SER A 215 7.89 9.12 25.37
N LYS A 216 8.17 8.11 26.20
CA LYS A 216 9.11 8.21 27.32
C LYS A 216 10.56 8.48 26.86
N ASN A 217 10.87 8.21 25.60
CA ASN A 217 12.15 8.48 24.98
C ASN A 217 11.94 9.17 23.62
N ALA A 218 11.52 10.43 23.65
CA ALA A 218 11.25 11.21 22.44
C ALA A 218 12.46 11.29 21.49
N ALA A 219 13.68 11.36 22.03
CA ALA A 219 14.91 11.36 21.23
C ALA A 219 15.06 10.07 20.40
N GLY A 220 14.90 8.90 21.05
CA GLY A 220 14.93 7.61 20.37
C GLY A 220 13.81 7.45 19.34
N SER A 221 12.60 7.87 19.68
CA SER A 221 11.47 7.87 18.74
C SER A 221 11.75 8.71 17.50
N ALA A 222 12.17 9.97 17.69
CA ALA A 222 12.45 10.89 16.58
C ALA A 222 13.58 10.36 15.68
N LYS A 223 14.62 9.75 16.27
CA LYS A 223 15.70 9.13 15.51
C LYS A 223 15.20 7.97 14.64
N ILE A 224 14.40 7.05 15.20
CA ILE A 224 13.80 5.93 14.46
C ILE A 224 12.98 6.47 13.27
N LEU A 225 12.15 7.48 13.52
CA LEU A 225 11.32 8.10 12.49
C LEU A 225 12.18 8.72 11.38
N ARG A 226 13.24 9.46 11.74
CA ARG A 226 14.17 10.07 10.79
C ARG A 226 14.90 9.02 9.95
N ASP A 227 15.33 7.92 10.56
CA ASP A 227 16.01 6.83 9.86
C ASP A 227 15.07 6.15 8.85
N LEU A 228 13.79 5.95 9.20
CA LEU A 228 12.78 5.42 8.27
C LEU A 228 12.50 6.38 7.10
N ILE A 229 12.44 7.68 7.36
CA ILE A 229 12.21 8.70 6.33
C ILE A 229 13.41 8.82 5.38
N ASN A 230 14.63 8.73 5.91
CA ASN A 230 15.87 8.77 5.12
C ASN A 230 16.17 7.45 4.40
N GLY A 231 15.52 6.34 4.80
CA GLY A 231 15.59 5.07 4.09
C GLY A 231 15.10 5.23 2.65
N THR A 232 15.63 4.40 1.76
CA THR A 232 15.32 4.46 0.32
C THR A 232 14.58 3.23 -0.19
N SER A 233 14.42 2.20 0.63
CA SER A 233 13.82 0.92 0.21
C SER A 233 13.01 0.28 1.32
N PHE A 234 11.81 -0.19 0.98
CA PHE A 234 10.87 -0.87 1.85
C PHE A 234 10.87 -2.37 1.51
N LYS A 235 11.63 -3.15 2.28
CA LYS A 235 11.63 -4.61 2.17
C LYS A 235 10.47 -5.21 3.00
N TYR A 236 9.35 -5.46 2.33
CA TYR A 236 8.11 -5.97 2.95
C TYR A 236 7.86 -7.48 2.80
N VAL A 237 8.68 -8.15 1.97
CA VAL A 237 8.71 -9.61 1.77
C VAL A 237 10.17 -10.08 1.79
N PRO A 238 10.44 -11.39 1.99
CA PRO A 238 11.81 -11.86 2.05
C PRO A 238 12.42 -12.00 0.64
N ASN A 239 11.58 -12.31 -0.36
CA ASN A 239 11.90 -12.38 -1.78
C ASN A 239 12.61 -11.11 -2.28
N SER A 240 13.41 -11.25 -3.33
CA SER A 240 13.99 -10.10 -4.02
C SER A 240 12.89 -9.34 -4.75
N LEU A 241 12.82 -8.03 -4.51
CA LEU A 241 11.93 -7.10 -5.22
C LEU A 241 12.59 -6.46 -6.44
N VAL A 242 13.88 -6.74 -6.68
CA VAL A 242 14.65 -6.10 -7.75
C VAL A 242 13.94 -6.29 -9.10
N SER A 243 13.54 -5.18 -9.70
CA SER A 243 12.87 -5.18 -10.99
C SER A 243 13.82 -5.66 -12.08
N THR A 244 13.31 -6.53 -12.96
CA THR A 244 14.07 -7.15 -14.06
C THR A 244 13.37 -6.90 -15.39
N LYS A 245 14.15 -6.74 -16.46
CA LYS A 245 13.64 -6.66 -17.84
C LYS A 245 13.66 -8.00 -18.56
N ASN A 246 14.23 -9.03 -17.93
CA ASN A 246 14.36 -10.37 -18.50
C ASN A 246 13.19 -11.26 -18.07
N LEU A 247 12.90 -12.27 -18.88
CA LEU A 247 12.00 -13.36 -18.51
C LEU A 247 12.78 -14.39 -17.67
N PRO A 248 12.11 -15.13 -16.76
CA PRO A 248 12.75 -16.26 -16.08
C PRO A 248 13.14 -17.32 -17.12
N THR A 249 14.34 -17.86 -16.98
CA THR A 249 14.76 -19.04 -17.73
C THR A 249 14.06 -20.29 -17.18
N THR A 250 14.08 -21.39 -17.94
CA THR A 250 13.56 -22.67 -17.44
C THR A 250 14.32 -23.19 -16.22
N ASN A 251 15.60 -22.82 -16.08
CA ASN A 251 16.39 -23.14 -14.89
C ASN A 251 15.92 -22.32 -13.68
N ASP A 252 15.66 -21.02 -13.85
CA ASP A 252 15.11 -20.17 -12.78
C ASP A 252 13.77 -20.76 -12.28
N MET A 253 12.88 -21.14 -13.20
CA MET A 253 11.59 -21.75 -12.86
C MET A 253 11.76 -23.10 -12.14
N ALA A 254 12.69 -23.94 -12.60
CA ALA A 254 12.96 -25.23 -11.97
C ALA A 254 13.52 -25.07 -10.55
N ASP A 255 14.43 -24.12 -10.36
CA ASP A 255 15.07 -23.87 -9.07
C ASP A 255 14.08 -23.27 -8.05
N ILE A 256 13.15 -22.41 -8.50
CA ILE A 256 12.02 -21.95 -7.67
C ILE A 256 11.21 -23.13 -7.14
N ILE A 257 10.78 -24.06 -8.01
CA ILE A 257 9.95 -25.20 -7.59
C ILE A 257 10.71 -26.16 -6.66
N LYS A 258 11.98 -26.42 -6.95
CA LYS A 258 12.84 -27.25 -6.06
C LYS A 258 13.02 -26.59 -4.70
N THR A 259 13.20 -25.27 -4.65
CA THR A 259 13.33 -24.51 -3.40
C THR A 259 12.05 -24.58 -2.58
N VAL A 260 10.89 -24.43 -3.21
CA VAL A 260 9.58 -24.60 -2.56
C VAL A 260 9.43 -26.00 -1.99
N SER A 261 9.80 -27.03 -2.76
CA SER A 261 9.74 -28.43 -2.32
C SER A 261 10.63 -28.72 -1.11
N LYS A 262 11.79 -28.06 -1.03
CA LYS A 262 12.70 -28.13 0.13
C LYS A 262 12.13 -27.39 1.35
N ASN A 263 11.60 -26.20 1.14
CA ASN A 263 11.18 -25.30 2.23
C ASN A 263 9.80 -25.63 2.80
N ARG A 264 8.94 -26.30 2.02
CA ARG A 264 7.59 -26.74 2.40
C ARG A 264 6.77 -25.66 3.11
N PRO A 265 6.46 -24.54 2.44
CA PRO A 265 5.85 -23.38 3.07
C PRO A 265 4.48 -23.71 3.67
N LEU A 266 4.16 -23.04 4.78
CA LEU A 266 2.82 -23.05 5.36
C LEU A 266 1.97 -21.98 4.66
N VAL A 267 0.85 -22.37 4.06
CA VAL A 267 -0.07 -21.44 3.38
C VAL A 267 -1.36 -21.33 4.20
N GLN A 268 -1.51 -20.23 4.94
CA GLN A 268 -2.77 -19.90 5.58
C GLN A 268 -3.77 -19.40 4.54
N HIS A 269 -4.95 -20.00 4.53
CA HIS A 269 -6.05 -19.64 3.65
C HIS A 269 -7.15 -18.99 4.48
N ILE A 270 -7.43 -17.72 4.19
CA ILE A 270 -8.67 -17.05 4.58
C ILE A 270 -9.45 -16.88 3.28
N THR A 271 -10.41 -17.76 3.01
CA THR A 271 -11.01 -17.90 1.68
C THR A 271 -12.47 -18.33 1.76
N ASN A 272 -13.11 -18.54 0.61
CA ASN A 272 -14.47 -19.04 0.54
C ASN A 272 -14.61 -20.56 0.72
N LYS A 273 -15.78 -21.00 1.21
CA LYS A 273 -16.07 -22.41 1.51
C LYS A 273 -15.90 -23.32 0.30
N VAL A 274 -16.20 -22.85 -0.92
CA VAL A 274 -16.04 -23.65 -2.13
C VAL A 274 -14.56 -23.88 -2.47
N HIS A 275 -13.67 -23.00 -2.01
CA HIS A 275 -12.24 -23.10 -2.23
C HIS A 275 -11.49 -23.90 -1.14
N TYR A 276 -12.06 -24.17 0.04
CA TYR A 276 -11.33 -24.79 1.17
C TYR A 276 -10.65 -26.11 0.79
N ASN A 277 -11.44 -27.11 0.39
CA ASN A 277 -10.91 -28.42 0.05
C ASN A 277 -10.02 -28.37 -1.20
N PHE A 278 -10.41 -27.59 -2.21
CA PHE A 278 -9.66 -27.52 -3.46
C PHE A 278 -8.30 -26.85 -3.27
N GLY A 279 -8.27 -25.67 -2.64
CA GLY A 279 -7.05 -24.93 -2.32
C GLY A 279 -6.12 -25.71 -1.39
N ALA A 280 -6.65 -26.47 -0.42
CA ALA A 280 -5.84 -27.38 0.39
C ALA A 280 -5.11 -28.42 -0.45
N ASN A 281 -5.83 -29.13 -1.32
CA ASN A 281 -5.25 -30.18 -2.15
C ASN A 281 -4.26 -29.62 -3.18
N VAL A 282 -4.54 -28.44 -3.77
CA VAL A 282 -3.59 -27.73 -4.63
C VAL A 282 -2.31 -27.37 -3.88
N THR A 283 -2.42 -26.88 -2.65
CA THR A 283 -1.26 -26.54 -1.80
C THR A 283 -0.42 -27.78 -1.49
N LEU A 284 -1.07 -28.90 -1.12
CA LEU A 284 -0.41 -30.18 -0.87
C LEU A 284 0.29 -30.73 -2.12
N ALA A 285 -0.36 -30.63 -3.28
CA ALA A 285 0.21 -31.05 -4.58
C ALA A 285 1.49 -30.27 -4.95
N LEU A 286 1.70 -29.09 -4.35
CA LEU A 286 2.85 -28.22 -4.58
C LEU A 286 3.87 -28.29 -3.44
N ASN A 287 3.97 -29.43 -2.75
CA ASN A 287 4.90 -29.67 -1.65
C ASN A 287 4.77 -28.67 -0.48
N SER A 288 3.59 -28.08 -0.28
CA SER A 288 3.33 -27.06 0.74
C SER A 288 2.28 -27.56 1.74
N SER A 289 2.15 -26.89 2.88
CA SER A 289 1.21 -27.28 3.95
C SER A 289 0.09 -26.24 4.06
N PRO A 290 -1.19 -26.59 3.81
CA PRO A 290 -2.30 -25.64 3.99
C PRO A 290 -2.76 -25.57 5.45
N ILE A 291 -3.22 -24.40 5.88
CA ILE A 291 -4.03 -24.23 7.11
C ILE A 291 -5.21 -23.29 6.82
N MET A 292 -6.40 -23.65 7.30
CA MET A 292 -7.66 -22.93 7.04
C MET A 292 -8.12 -22.11 8.27
N SER A 293 -7.17 -21.61 9.06
CA SER A 293 -7.47 -20.87 10.30
C SER A 293 -7.94 -19.45 10.00
N GLU A 294 -9.10 -19.10 10.57
CA GLU A 294 -9.65 -17.74 10.61
C GLU A 294 -9.73 -17.23 12.07
N ILE A 295 -8.87 -17.76 12.95
CA ILE A 295 -8.88 -17.44 14.38
C ILE A 295 -7.89 -16.30 14.64
N GLU A 296 -8.39 -15.14 15.06
CA GLU A 296 -7.57 -13.94 15.27
C GLU A 296 -6.38 -14.16 16.22
N SER A 297 -6.59 -14.91 17.32
CA SER A 297 -5.54 -15.19 18.30
C SER A 297 -4.41 -16.09 17.78
N GLU A 298 -4.63 -16.85 16.70
CA GLU A 298 -3.61 -17.73 16.12
C GLU A 298 -2.73 -16.99 15.10
N VAL A 299 -3.22 -15.91 14.47
CA VAL A 299 -2.58 -15.37 13.27
C VAL A 299 -1.18 -14.81 13.55
N GLY A 300 -0.96 -14.27 14.75
CA GLY A 300 0.37 -13.84 15.19
C GLY A 300 1.37 -14.99 15.19
N GLU A 301 0.99 -16.15 15.75
CA GLU A 301 1.84 -17.34 15.82
C GLU A 301 2.06 -17.95 14.43
N LEU A 302 0.99 -18.05 13.63
CA LEU A 302 1.06 -18.60 12.27
C LEU A 302 2.01 -17.80 11.38
N SER A 303 1.99 -16.47 11.47
CA SER A 303 2.85 -15.59 10.67
C SER A 303 4.35 -15.76 10.95
N LEU A 304 4.72 -16.28 12.13
CA LEU A 304 6.11 -16.47 12.54
C LEU A 304 6.69 -17.82 12.09
N ILE A 305 5.85 -18.76 11.67
CA ILE A 305 6.29 -20.06 11.16
C ILE A 305 7.21 -19.84 9.94
N PRO A 306 8.33 -20.59 9.80
CA PRO A 306 9.20 -20.49 8.64
C PRO A 306 8.42 -20.64 7.33
N TYR A 307 8.67 -19.72 6.38
CA TYR A 307 8.04 -19.69 5.07
C TYR A 307 6.51 -19.58 5.08
N ALA A 308 5.92 -19.09 6.18
CA ALA A 308 4.49 -18.81 6.25
C ALA A 308 4.07 -17.81 5.16
N THR A 309 2.92 -18.04 4.54
CA THR A 309 2.30 -17.17 3.53
C THR A 309 0.79 -17.10 3.75
N LEU A 310 0.22 -15.91 3.57
CA LEU A 310 -1.22 -15.70 3.65
C LEU A 310 -1.82 -15.64 2.24
N LEU A 311 -2.80 -16.48 1.96
CA LEU A 311 -3.74 -16.32 0.86
C LEU A 311 -5.04 -15.73 1.42
N LEU A 312 -5.32 -14.47 1.06
CA LEU A 312 -6.52 -13.76 1.44
C LEU A 312 -7.45 -13.63 0.22
N ASN A 313 -8.62 -14.26 0.32
CA ASN A 313 -9.65 -14.22 -0.71
C ASN A 313 -10.95 -13.66 -0.11
N THR A 314 -11.46 -12.58 -0.69
CA THR A 314 -12.64 -11.88 -0.16
C THR A 314 -13.97 -12.51 -0.60
N GLY A 315 -13.95 -13.71 -1.18
CA GLY A 315 -15.12 -14.50 -1.49
C GLY A 315 -15.97 -14.82 -0.26
N THR A 316 -15.35 -14.98 0.92
CA THR A 316 -16.00 -15.13 2.23
C THR A 316 -15.76 -13.91 3.11
N ILE A 317 -16.71 -13.67 4.01
CA ILE A 317 -16.74 -12.54 4.93
C ILE A 317 -16.24 -13.02 6.30
N ALA A 318 -14.95 -13.34 6.42
CA ALA A 318 -14.33 -13.37 7.73
C ALA A 318 -14.54 -11.98 8.39
N PRO A 319 -14.67 -11.90 9.72
CA PRO A 319 -14.77 -10.60 10.39
C PRO A 319 -13.61 -9.70 9.97
N ILE A 320 -13.93 -8.45 9.63
CA ILE A 320 -12.93 -7.53 9.06
C ILE A 320 -11.74 -7.30 10.01
N ASP A 321 -11.95 -7.39 11.31
CA ASP A 321 -10.90 -7.22 12.29
C ASP A 321 -9.94 -8.42 12.31
N THR A 322 -10.43 -9.64 12.14
CA THR A 322 -9.60 -10.83 11.90
C THR A 322 -8.73 -10.65 10.65
N VAL A 323 -9.32 -10.13 9.55
CA VAL A 323 -8.58 -9.87 8.32
C VAL A 323 -7.50 -8.81 8.53
N LYS A 324 -7.82 -7.70 9.22
CA LYS A 324 -6.82 -6.66 9.55
C LYS A 324 -5.69 -7.20 10.42
N SER A 325 -6.02 -8.00 11.44
CA SER A 325 -5.04 -8.64 12.32
C SER A 325 -4.14 -9.60 11.53
N ALA A 326 -4.69 -10.34 10.57
CA ALA A 326 -3.92 -11.19 9.67
C ALA A 326 -2.98 -10.41 8.75
N LEU A 327 -3.49 -9.40 8.05
CA LEU A 327 -2.68 -8.54 7.17
C LEU A 327 -1.51 -7.92 7.94
N ARG A 328 -1.79 -7.40 9.13
CA ARG A 328 -0.77 -6.82 10.01
C ARG A 328 0.27 -7.85 10.45
N ALA A 329 -0.16 -9.00 10.96
CA ALA A 329 0.75 -10.04 11.44
C ALA A 329 1.74 -10.49 10.35
N TYR A 330 1.24 -10.75 9.14
CA TYR A 330 2.09 -11.16 8.01
C TYR A 330 3.02 -10.04 7.53
N ASN A 331 2.56 -8.78 7.46
CA ASN A 331 3.44 -7.67 7.10
C ASN A 331 4.50 -7.36 8.17
N ASP A 332 4.14 -7.42 9.47
CA ASP A 332 5.07 -7.24 10.59
C ASP A 332 6.14 -8.36 10.57
N ALA A 333 5.75 -9.60 10.23
CA ALA A 333 6.66 -10.73 10.03
C ALA A 333 7.39 -10.74 8.66
N LYS A 334 7.16 -9.73 7.81
CA LYS A 334 7.68 -9.63 6.44
C LYS A 334 7.41 -10.89 5.61
N ARG A 335 6.22 -11.46 5.74
CA ARG A 335 5.77 -12.65 5.02
C ARG A 335 4.89 -12.29 3.83
N PRO A 336 4.94 -13.07 2.73
CA PRO A 336 4.13 -12.80 1.55
C PRO A 336 2.63 -12.86 1.86
N ILE A 337 1.88 -11.97 1.20
CA ILE A 337 0.42 -11.98 1.17
C ILE A 337 -0.03 -11.99 -0.28
N VAL A 338 -0.82 -12.98 -0.66
CA VAL A 338 -1.50 -13.07 -1.95
C VAL A 338 -2.95 -12.69 -1.75
N PHE A 339 -3.43 -11.70 -2.50
CA PHE A 339 -4.77 -11.15 -2.37
C PHE A 339 -5.62 -11.42 -3.61
N ASP A 340 -6.82 -11.96 -3.39
CA ASP A 340 -7.82 -12.28 -4.41
C ASP A 340 -9.13 -11.52 -4.12
N PRO A 341 -9.34 -10.34 -4.74
CA PRO A 341 -10.46 -9.45 -4.47
C PRO A 341 -11.75 -9.89 -5.18
N VAL A 342 -12.18 -11.11 -4.89
CA VAL A 342 -13.30 -11.77 -5.58
C VAL A 342 -14.53 -10.87 -5.66
N GLY A 343 -15.01 -10.63 -6.87
CA GLY A 343 -16.20 -9.83 -7.15
C GLY A 343 -16.07 -8.37 -6.67
N TYR A 344 -14.87 -7.81 -6.69
CA TYR A 344 -14.50 -6.47 -6.19
C TYR A 344 -15.63 -5.44 -6.25
N SER A 345 -16.08 -5.09 -7.46
CA SER A 345 -17.10 -4.05 -7.70
C SER A 345 -18.49 -4.60 -7.99
N SER A 346 -18.73 -5.91 -7.79
CA SER A 346 -20.03 -6.54 -8.04
C SER A 346 -21.14 -6.03 -7.09
N THR A 347 -20.77 -5.56 -5.90
CA THR A 347 -21.66 -4.95 -4.92
C THR A 347 -20.93 -3.85 -4.16
N THR A 348 -21.68 -2.88 -3.60
CA THR A 348 -21.10 -1.84 -2.73
C THR A 348 -20.39 -2.44 -1.51
N THR A 349 -20.93 -3.51 -0.93
CA THR A 349 -20.32 -4.19 0.23
C THR A 349 -18.95 -4.78 -0.11
N ARG A 350 -18.82 -5.45 -1.26
CA ARG A 350 -17.53 -5.99 -1.72
C ARG A 350 -16.53 -4.87 -2.06
N LEU A 351 -17.01 -3.77 -2.64
CA LEU A 351 -16.16 -2.62 -2.93
C LEU A 351 -15.54 -2.07 -1.63
N VAL A 352 -16.37 -1.78 -0.63
CA VAL A 352 -15.92 -1.25 0.67
C VAL A 352 -15.00 -2.25 1.38
N LEU A 353 -15.33 -3.55 1.37
CA LEU A 353 -14.50 -4.59 1.99
C LEU A 353 -13.11 -4.65 1.36
N ASN A 354 -13.02 -4.70 0.03
CA ASN A 354 -11.75 -4.81 -0.67
C ASN A 354 -10.92 -3.53 -0.57
N ASP A 355 -11.54 -2.35 -0.64
CA ASP A 355 -10.87 -1.07 -0.40
C ASP A 355 -10.29 -0.99 1.01
N THR A 356 -11.02 -1.54 1.97
CA THR A 356 -10.54 -1.66 3.35
C THR A 356 -9.30 -2.55 3.37
N CYS A 357 -9.38 -3.79 2.88
CA CYS A 357 -8.22 -4.70 2.83
C CYS A 357 -7.00 -4.03 2.19
N LEU A 358 -7.16 -3.48 0.99
CA LEU A 358 -6.10 -2.81 0.22
C LEU A 358 -5.45 -1.63 0.95
N SER A 359 -6.17 -1.01 1.90
CA SER A 359 -5.63 0.08 2.72
C SER A 359 -4.81 -0.40 3.92
N PHE A 360 -5.06 -1.61 4.41
CA PHE A 360 -4.42 -2.16 5.62
C PHE A 360 -3.15 -2.97 5.33
N GLY A 361 -3.09 -3.67 4.20
CA GLY A 361 -1.96 -4.56 3.86
C GLY A 361 -0.98 -3.98 2.84
N GLN A 362 0.23 -4.53 2.83
CA GLN A 362 1.10 -4.59 1.66
C GLN A 362 1.11 -6.02 1.10
N TYR A 363 0.98 -6.15 -0.21
CA TYR A 363 0.75 -7.42 -0.88
C TYR A 363 1.96 -7.83 -1.71
N ALA A 364 2.29 -9.12 -1.64
CA ALA A 364 3.25 -9.72 -2.56
C ALA A 364 2.65 -9.83 -3.97
N CYS A 365 1.39 -10.28 -4.03
CA CYS A 365 0.66 -10.39 -5.29
C CYS A 365 -0.83 -10.06 -5.11
N VAL A 366 -1.41 -9.36 -6.08
CA VAL A 366 -2.87 -9.22 -6.24
C VAL A 366 -3.29 -9.97 -7.49
N LYS A 367 -4.26 -10.87 -7.39
CA LYS A 367 -4.73 -11.69 -8.51
C LYS A 367 -6.22 -11.48 -8.70
N GLY A 368 -6.66 -11.12 -9.90
CA GLY A 368 -8.07 -11.03 -10.26
C GLY A 368 -8.33 -11.45 -11.70
N ASN A 369 -9.61 -11.60 -12.05
CA ASN A 369 -10.04 -11.71 -13.44
C ASN A 369 -10.04 -10.34 -14.14
N SER A 370 -10.29 -10.33 -15.45
CA SER A 370 -10.33 -9.11 -16.26
C SER A 370 -11.25 -8.03 -15.68
N SER A 371 -12.47 -8.40 -15.26
CA SER A 371 -13.45 -7.46 -14.70
C SER A 371 -13.01 -6.85 -13.36
N GLU A 372 -12.37 -7.65 -12.49
CA GLU A 372 -11.83 -7.21 -11.20
C GLU A 372 -10.66 -6.25 -11.40
N ILE A 373 -9.70 -6.59 -12.27
CA ILE A 373 -8.53 -5.76 -12.56
C ILE A 373 -8.93 -4.44 -13.24
N LEU A 374 -9.87 -4.47 -14.20
CA LEU A 374 -10.39 -3.25 -14.82
C LEU A 374 -11.09 -2.33 -13.82
N SER A 375 -11.83 -2.92 -12.87
CA SER A 375 -12.50 -2.15 -11.82
C SER A 375 -11.50 -1.55 -10.83
N LEU A 376 -10.48 -2.31 -10.42
CA LEU A 376 -9.40 -1.81 -9.57
C LEU A 376 -8.61 -0.67 -10.25
N ALA A 377 -8.42 -0.76 -11.57
CA ALA A 377 -7.79 0.29 -12.36
C ALA A 377 -8.67 1.53 -12.57
N ASN A 378 -9.94 1.51 -12.13
CA ASN A 378 -10.95 2.53 -12.46
C ASN A 378 -11.13 2.74 -13.98
N LEU A 379 -10.92 1.68 -14.77
CA LEU A 379 -11.09 1.67 -16.24
C LEU A 379 -12.35 0.93 -16.68
N SER A 380 -13.15 0.42 -15.75
CA SER A 380 -14.45 -0.20 -16.08
C SER A 380 -15.51 0.87 -16.35
N THR A 381 -16.19 0.76 -17.48
CA THR A 381 -17.35 1.59 -17.84
C THR A 381 -18.67 1.00 -17.33
N GLU A 382 -18.67 -0.26 -16.89
CA GLU A 382 -19.88 -1.00 -16.47
C GLU A 382 -19.71 -1.66 -15.08
N LYS A 383 -20.80 -1.77 -14.32
CA LYS A 383 -20.83 -2.52 -13.05
C LYS A 383 -20.74 -4.02 -13.32
N MET A 384 -19.88 -4.72 -12.58
CA MET A 384 -19.74 -6.19 -12.66
C MET A 384 -21.06 -6.90 -12.35
N LYS A 385 -21.45 -7.86 -13.20
CA LYS A 385 -22.56 -8.79 -12.94
C LYS A 385 -22.01 -10.14 -12.46
N GLY A 386 -21.85 -10.30 -11.14
CA GLY A 386 -21.37 -11.55 -10.54
C GLY A 386 -19.84 -11.69 -10.49
N VAL A 387 -19.37 -12.94 -10.38
CA VAL A 387 -17.94 -13.32 -10.24
C VAL A 387 -17.37 -14.06 -11.45
N ASP A 388 -18.23 -14.45 -12.39
CA ASP A 388 -17.83 -15.17 -13.60
C ASP A 388 -17.15 -14.23 -14.59
N ALA A 389 -16.13 -14.73 -15.30
CA ALA A 389 -15.49 -13.96 -16.36
C ALA A 389 -16.46 -13.83 -17.55
N SER A 390 -16.77 -12.60 -17.97
CA SER A 390 -17.50 -12.38 -19.22
C SER A 390 -16.57 -12.71 -20.39
N SER A 391 -16.96 -13.71 -21.19
CA SER A 391 -16.18 -14.27 -22.31
C SER A 391 -16.27 -13.45 -23.60
N ASP A 392 -16.47 -12.14 -23.51
CA ASP A 392 -16.38 -11.26 -24.67
C ASP A 392 -14.91 -10.86 -24.86
N ASN A 393 -14.43 -10.92 -26.12
CA ASN A 393 -13.07 -10.58 -26.56
C ASN A 393 -12.61 -9.22 -26.01
N MET A 394 -12.13 -9.18 -24.78
CA MET A 394 -11.56 -7.97 -24.18
C MET A 394 -10.21 -7.72 -24.84
N ASP A 395 -9.97 -6.46 -25.18
CA ASP A 395 -8.71 -6.02 -25.76
C ASP A 395 -7.55 -6.29 -24.80
N LEU A 396 -6.62 -7.15 -25.21
CA LEU A 396 -5.41 -7.49 -24.44
C LEU A 396 -4.59 -6.24 -24.09
N SER A 397 -4.58 -5.22 -24.95
CA SER A 397 -3.86 -3.97 -24.69
C SER A 397 -4.46 -3.21 -23.49
N LEU A 398 -5.79 -3.20 -23.39
CA LEU A 398 -6.51 -2.61 -22.26
C LEU A 398 -6.24 -3.39 -20.97
N LEU A 399 -6.21 -4.73 -21.03
CA LEU A 399 -5.88 -5.56 -19.87
C LEU A 399 -4.43 -5.35 -19.40
N ILE A 400 -3.47 -5.23 -20.32
CA ILE A 400 -2.08 -4.88 -19.99
C ILE A 400 -2.02 -3.53 -19.29
N LYS A 401 -2.69 -2.51 -19.83
CA LYS A 401 -2.73 -1.18 -19.23
C LYS A 401 -3.34 -1.19 -17.83
N ALA A 402 -4.47 -1.88 -17.65
CA ALA A 402 -5.13 -2.02 -16.35
C ALA A 402 -4.25 -2.76 -15.34
N THR A 403 -3.62 -3.87 -15.75
CA THR A 403 -2.74 -4.67 -14.90
C THR A 403 -1.52 -3.86 -14.43
N LYS A 404 -0.88 -3.12 -15.36
CA LYS A 404 0.22 -2.19 -15.03
C LYS A 404 -0.22 -1.08 -14.07
N ALA A 405 -1.40 -0.48 -14.29
CA ALA A 405 -1.93 0.57 -13.42
C ALA A 405 -2.17 0.07 -11.99
N VAL A 406 -2.83 -1.08 -11.82
CA VAL A 406 -3.07 -1.70 -10.50
C VAL A 406 -1.74 -2.07 -9.84
N ALA A 407 -0.79 -2.64 -10.58
CA ALA A 407 0.51 -3.01 -10.07
C ALA A 407 1.27 -1.79 -9.52
N PHE A 408 1.28 -0.70 -10.28
CA PHE A 408 1.88 0.57 -9.87
C PHE A 408 1.19 1.16 -8.63
N GLN A 409 -0.14 1.21 -8.63
CA GLN A 409 -0.94 1.85 -7.58
C GLN A 409 -0.79 1.17 -6.22
N PHE A 410 -0.78 -0.15 -6.18
CA PHE A 410 -0.64 -0.92 -4.94
C PHE A 410 0.81 -1.32 -4.65
N LYS A 411 1.73 -1.04 -5.59
CA LYS A 411 3.15 -1.35 -5.51
C LYS A 411 3.43 -2.84 -5.26
N THR A 412 2.83 -3.67 -6.11
CA THR A 412 2.74 -5.13 -5.97
C THR A 412 2.89 -5.83 -7.32
N VAL A 413 3.05 -7.15 -7.33
CA VAL A 413 2.89 -7.95 -8.56
C VAL A 413 1.40 -8.18 -8.79
N VAL A 414 0.90 -7.95 -10.01
CA VAL A 414 -0.52 -8.16 -10.33
C VAL A 414 -0.66 -9.23 -11.39
N VAL A 415 -1.61 -10.15 -11.18
CA VAL A 415 -2.02 -11.18 -12.14
C VAL A 415 -3.46 -10.92 -12.58
N CYS A 416 -3.66 -10.67 -13.87
CA CYS A 416 -4.96 -10.64 -14.52
C CYS A 416 -5.19 -11.96 -15.26
N THR A 417 -6.13 -12.79 -14.79
CA THR A 417 -6.37 -14.12 -15.36
C THR A 417 -7.27 -14.07 -16.59
N GLY A 418 -7.03 -14.95 -17.55
CA GLY A 418 -7.86 -15.14 -18.75
C GLY A 418 -7.38 -16.30 -19.62
N GLU A 419 -7.75 -16.30 -20.89
CA GLU A 419 -7.13 -17.21 -21.88
C GLU A 419 -5.61 -16.95 -21.95
N THR A 420 -5.25 -15.67 -22.05
CA THR A 420 -3.89 -15.18 -21.80
C THR A 420 -3.87 -14.50 -20.44
N ASP A 421 -3.06 -15.01 -19.51
CA ASP A 421 -2.84 -14.36 -18.24
C ASP A 421 -1.83 -13.22 -18.42
N VAL A 422 -2.07 -12.09 -17.78
CA VAL A 422 -1.20 -10.90 -17.83
C VAL A 422 -0.63 -10.66 -16.44
N ILE A 423 0.68 -10.45 -16.34
CA ILE A 423 1.40 -10.30 -15.07
C ILE A 423 2.26 -9.04 -15.14
N ALA A 424 2.04 -8.08 -14.25
CA ALA A 424 2.85 -6.85 -14.18
C ALA A 424 3.57 -6.72 -12.84
N ASP A 425 4.80 -6.22 -12.87
CA ASP A 425 5.60 -5.91 -11.68
C ASP A 425 5.57 -4.41 -11.38
N GLY A 426 4.84 -4.01 -10.33
CA GLY A 426 4.79 -2.64 -9.84
C GLY A 426 5.58 -2.43 -8.55
N THR A 427 6.43 -3.39 -8.15
CA THR A 427 7.14 -3.35 -6.87
C THR A 427 8.28 -2.31 -6.86
N ASN A 428 8.73 -1.83 -8.02
CA ASN A 428 9.75 -0.78 -8.10
C ASN A 428 10.97 -1.03 -7.19
N SER A 429 11.43 -2.28 -7.06
CA SER A 429 12.52 -2.67 -6.15
C SER A 429 12.31 -2.39 -4.65
N GLY A 430 11.09 -2.04 -4.24
CA GLY A 430 10.79 -1.54 -2.90
C GLY A 430 11.17 -0.07 -2.72
N ASP A 431 11.65 0.62 -3.75
CA ASP A 431 12.25 1.94 -3.61
C ASP A 431 11.21 3.03 -3.35
N TYR A 432 11.52 3.92 -2.42
CA TYR A 432 10.73 5.10 -2.09
C TYR A 432 11.63 6.30 -1.80
N GLN A 433 11.10 7.50 -1.99
CA GLN A 433 11.78 8.75 -1.67
C GLN A 433 10.76 9.88 -1.44
N LEU A 434 11.19 10.96 -0.81
CA LEU A 434 10.36 12.14 -0.61
C LEU A 434 10.34 13.05 -1.84
N SER A 435 9.24 13.79 -1.98
CA SER A 435 8.95 14.84 -2.97
C SER A 435 8.92 14.37 -4.42
N LYS A 436 10.04 13.85 -4.93
CA LYS A 436 10.13 13.29 -6.26
C LYS A 436 9.47 11.91 -6.26
N GLY A 437 8.54 11.69 -7.17
CA GLY A 437 7.97 10.35 -7.37
C GLY A 437 9.02 9.33 -7.85
N THR A 438 8.56 8.14 -8.21
CA THR A 438 9.44 7.03 -8.62
C THR A 438 10.16 7.27 -9.96
N GLY A 439 9.76 8.28 -10.74
CA GLY A 439 10.30 8.55 -12.08
C GLY A 439 9.81 7.58 -13.16
N ASN A 440 9.42 6.36 -12.77
CA ASN A 440 8.71 5.39 -13.61
C ASN A 440 7.21 5.71 -13.65
N ILE A 441 6.59 5.55 -14.82
CA ILE A 441 5.13 5.56 -14.98
C ILE A 441 4.58 4.14 -15.14
N PRO A 442 3.27 3.89 -14.95
CA PRO A 442 2.68 2.56 -15.12
C PRO A 442 3.05 1.90 -16.47
N ASP A 443 3.10 2.66 -17.56
CA ASP A 443 3.40 2.14 -18.89
C ASP A 443 4.83 1.57 -19.01
N ASP A 444 5.78 2.05 -18.20
CA ASP A 444 7.17 1.58 -18.18
C ASP A 444 7.35 0.24 -17.46
N LEU A 445 6.34 -0.21 -16.72
CA LEU A 445 6.45 -1.42 -15.91
C LEU A 445 6.65 -2.66 -16.78
N MET A 446 7.47 -3.59 -16.28
CA MET A 446 7.62 -4.90 -16.88
C MET A 446 6.28 -5.64 -16.82
N CYS A 447 5.87 -6.18 -17.96
CA CYS A 447 4.64 -6.95 -18.08
C CYS A 447 4.86 -8.19 -18.95
N VAL A 448 4.30 -9.30 -18.51
CA VAL A 448 4.48 -10.64 -19.08
C VAL A 448 3.13 -11.26 -19.36
N THR A 449 3.00 -11.92 -20.50
CA THR A 449 1.86 -12.75 -20.83
C THR A 449 2.21 -14.22 -20.75
N VAL A 450 1.28 -15.03 -20.21
CA VAL A 450 1.38 -16.48 -20.13
C VAL A 450 0.17 -17.09 -20.84
N ASN A 451 0.40 -17.90 -21.86
CA ASN A 451 -0.65 -18.46 -22.72
C ASN A 451 -0.42 -19.96 -22.95
N GLY A 452 -1.44 -20.80 -22.69
CA GLY A 452 -1.44 -22.26 -22.93
C GLY A 452 -2.41 -22.72 -24.04
N GLY A 453 -2.87 -21.77 -24.86
CA GLY A 453 -3.99 -21.92 -25.78
C GLY A 453 -5.35 -21.96 -25.07
N PRO A 454 -6.44 -22.20 -25.83
CA PRO A 454 -7.78 -22.26 -25.27
C PRO A 454 -7.95 -23.51 -24.39
N ILE A 455 -8.42 -23.31 -23.16
CA ILE A 455 -8.76 -24.38 -22.20
C ILE A 455 -10.13 -24.07 -21.58
N PRO A 456 -11.25 -24.14 -22.35
CA PRO A 456 -12.56 -23.68 -21.88
C PRO A 456 -13.04 -24.36 -20.59
N ILE A 457 -12.75 -25.67 -20.45
CA ILE A 457 -13.16 -26.48 -19.30
C ILE A 457 -12.57 -26.00 -17.95
N MET A 458 -11.53 -25.16 -17.99
CA MET A 458 -10.95 -24.53 -16.81
C MET A 458 -11.92 -23.51 -16.17
N GLY A 459 -12.81 -22.92 -16.97
CA GLY A 459 -13.92 -22.09 -16.50
C GLY A 459 -15.14 -22.88 -16.01
N ASP A 460 -15.21 -24.18 -16.30
CA ASP A 460 -16.35 -25.04 -15.96
C ASP A 460 -16.20 -25.77 -14.61
N ILE A 461 -15.18 -25.40 -13.82
CA ILE A 461 -15.00 -25.85 -12.43
C ILE A 461 -15.01 -24.65 -11.48
N THR A 462 -15.58 -24.83 -10.29
CA THR A 462 -15.58 -23.80 -9.27
C THR A 462 -14.17 -23.57 -8.71
N ALA A 463 -13.90 -22.33 -8.32
CA ALA A 463 -12.66 -21.92 -7.65
C ALA A 463 -11.34 -22.18 -8.42
N SER A 464 -11.36 -22.44 -9.75
CA SER A 464 -10.12 -22.53 -10.54
C SER A 464 -9.27 -21.27 -10.40
N GLY A 465 -9.87 -20.09 -10.56
CA GLY A 465 -9.17 -18.82 -10.36
C GLY A 465 -8.61 -18.64 -8.95
N CYS A 466 -9.32 -19.11 -7.91
CA CYS A 466 -8.87 -19.04 -6.52
C CYS A 466 -7.70 -20.01 -6.26
N SER A 467 -7.72 -21.18 -6.89
CA SER A 467 -6.65 -22.18 -6.77
C SER A 467 -5.35 -21.76 -7.44
N LEU A 468 -5.39 -20.92 -8.48
CA LEU A 468 -4.19 -20.21 -8.92
C LEU A 468 -3.59 -19.35 -7.79
N GLY A 469 -4.43 -18.75 -6.94
CA GLY A 469 -4.00 -18.06 -5.73
C GLY A 469 -3.23 -18.96 -4.78
N SER A 470 -3.68 -20.20 -4.55
CA SER A 470 -2.95 -21.21 -3.75
C SER A 470 -1.61 -21.59 -4.38
N THR A 471 -1.55 -21.71 -5.71
CA THR A 471 -0.30 -21.96 -6.43
C THR A 471 0.69 -20.80 -6.27
N ILE A 472 0.23 -19.56 -6.46
CA ILE A 472 1.05 -18.36 -6.25
C ILE A 472 1.54 -18.31 -4.80
N ALA A 473 0.65 -18.47 -3.82
CA ALA A 473 0.99 -18.42 -2.39
C ALA A 473 2.03 -19.49 -2.00
N SER A 474 1.89 -20.71 -2.51
CA SER A 474 2.85 -21.79 -2.30
C SER A 474 4.23 -21.42 -2.86
N LEU A 475 4.29 -20.92 -4.09
CA LEU A 475 5.57 -20.62 -4.73
C LEU A 475 6.25 -19.39 -4.12
N VAL A 476 5.54 -18.28 -3.89
CA VAL A 476 6.16 -17.08 -3.32
C VAL A 476 6.65 -17.32 -1.89
N GLY A 477 5.91 -18.10 -1.10
CA GLY A 477 6.26 -18.44 0.29
C GLY A 477 7.52 -19.28 0.41
N GLY A 478 7.66 -20.27 -0.48
CA GLY A 478 8.77 -21.20 -0.45
C GLY A 478 10.04 -20.74 -1.18
N SER A 479 10.02 -19.61 -1.89
CA SER A 479 11.12 -19.14 -2.76
C SER A 479 11.72 -17.79 -2.32
N ASP A 480 11.88 -17.60 -1.01
CA ASP A 480 12.35 -16.37 -0.38
C ASP A 480 13.72 -15.84 -0.85
N THR A 481 14.56 -16.68 -1.44
CA THR A 481 15.84 -16.30 -2.05
C THR A 481 15.73 -15.84 -3.52
N HIS A 482 14.56 -15.95 -4.13
CA HIS A 482 14.33 -15.68 -5.55
C HIS A 482 13.60 -14.35 -5.77
N SER A 483 13.52 -13.91 -7.04
CA SER A 483 12.71 -12.77 -7.44
C SER A 483 11.23 -13.07 -7.23
N LEU A 484 10.53 -12.16 -6.55
CA LEU A 484 9.08 -12.26 -6.35
C LEU A 484 8.35 -12.37 -7.70
N PHE A 485 8.74 -11.55 -8.67
CA PHE A 485 8.13 -11.53 -9.99
C PHE A 485 8.32 -12.86 -10.73
N TYR A 486 9.52 -13.45 -10.68
CA TYR A 486 9.77 -14.76 -11.28
C TYR A 486 8.99 -15.88 -10.59
N SER A 487 8.86 -15.83 -9.26
CA SER A 487 8.03 -16.80 -8.52
C SER A 487 6.56 -16.74 -8.93
N VAL A 488 6.01 -15.54 -9.15
CA VAL A 488 4.64 -15.37 -9.65
C VAL A 488 4.50 -15.85 -11.10
N ILE A 489 5.42 -15.50 -12.00
CA ILE A 489 5.41 -16.00 -13.40
C ILE A 489 5.46 -17.53 -13.42
N THR A 490 6.35 -18.13 -12.61
CA THR A 490 6.50 -19.58 -12.51
C THR A 490 5.21 -20.24 -12.02
N ALA A 491 4.53 -19.65 -11.04
CA ALA A 491 3.25 -20.14 -10.53
C ALA A 491 2.16 -20.13 -11.58
N VAL A 492 2.03 -19.04 -12.34
CA VAL A 492 1.03 -18.92 -13.40
C VAL A 492 1.34 -19.89 -14.55
N ALA A 493 2.61 -20.00 -14.95
CA ALA A 493 3.04 -20.94 -15.99
C ALA A 493 2.78 -22.41 -15.59
N LEU A 494 3.13 -22.79 -14.36
CA LEU A 494 2.86 -24.12 -13.81
C LEU A 494 1.36 -24.44 -13.79
N TYR A 495 0.54 -23.50 -13.31
CA TYR A 495 -0.91 -23.71 -13.22
C TYR A 495 -1.56 -23.83 -14.61
N LYS A 496 -1.14 -23.01 -15.57
CA LYS A 496 -1.64 -23.08 -16.95
C LYS A 496 -1.20 -24.37 -17.65
N ALA A 497 0.05 -24.80 -17.46
CA ALA A 497 0.56 -26.06 -17.98
C ALA A 497 -0.18 -27.28 -17.41
N ALA A 498 -0.46 -27.27 -16.10
CA ALA A 498 -1.26 -28.29 -15.45
C ALA A 498 -2.71 -28.31 -15.97
N GLY A 499 -3.32 -27.14 -16.15
CA GLY A 499 -4.64 -27.00 -16.78
C GLY A 499 -4.69 -27.58 -18.18
N LYS A 500 -3.64 -27.32 -18.99
CA LYS A 500 -3.52 -27.89 -20.33
C LYS A 500 -3.45 -29.40 -20.29
N LEU A 501 -2.57 -29.96 -19.45
CA LEU A 501 -2.41 -31.40 -19.30
C LEU A 501 -3.71 -32.07 -18.83
N ALA A 502 -4.36 -31.52 -17.81
CA ALA A 502 -5.62 -32.02 -17.28
C ALA A 502 -6.74 -32.01 -18.34
N SER A 503 -6.79 -30.98 -19.20
CA SER A 503 -7.80 -30.89 -20.26
C SER A 503 -7.70 -32.03 -21.28
N THR A 504 -6.51 -32.56 -21.51
CA THR A 504 -6.29 -33.69 -22.42
C THR A 504 -6.66 -35.05 -21.82
N ARG A 505 -6.68 -35.15 -20.49
CA ARG A 505 -6.93 -36.41 -19.74
C ARG A 505 -8.36 -36.52 -19.23
N CYS A 506 -9.03 -35.40 -19.02
CA CYS A 506 -10.36 -35.35 -18.42
C CYS A 506 -11.46 -35.89 -19.34
N LYS A 507 -12.58 -36.29 -18.72
CA LYS A 507 -13.83 -36.74 -19.36
C LYS A 507 -15.01 -35.79 -19.08
N GLY A 508 -14.72 -34.60 -18.56
CA GLY A 508 -15.71 -33.62 -18.09
C GLY A 508 -15.25 -32.92 -16.80
N SER A 509 -16.00 -31.90 -16.35
CA SER A 509 -15.60 -30.97 -15.28
C SER A 509 -15.19 -31.64 -13.97
N GLY A 510 -15.92 -32.68 -13.54
CA GLY A 510 -15.59 -33.42 -12.32
C GLY A 510 -14.22 -34.11 -12.39
N SER A 511 -13.94 -34.81 -13.50
CA SER A 511 -12.62 -35.43 -13.72
C SER A 511 -11.53 -34.39 -13.99
N PHE A 512 -11.84 -33.27 -14.65
CA PHE A 512 -10.87 -32.19 -14.87
C PHE A 512 -10.35 -31.62 -13.54
N HIS A 513 -11.24 -31.45 -12.56
CA HIS A 513 -10.86 -30.97 -11.23
C HIS A 513 -9.82 -31.88 -10.55
N VAL A 514 -9.98 -33.21 -10.65
CA VAL A 514 -9.02 -34.18 -10.09
C VAL A 514 -7.72 -34.19 -10.91
N GLU A 515 -7.84 -34.28 -12.23
CA GLU A 515 -6.70 -34.31 -13.15
C GLU A 515 -5.83 -33.04 -13.04
N LEU A 516 -6.42 -31.89 -12.69
CA LEU A 516 -5.67 -30.66 -12.46
C LEU A 516 -4.77 -30.77 -11.23
N ILE A 517 -5.25 -31.38 -10.14
CA ILE A 517 -4.46 -31.61 -8.93
C ILE A 517 -3.34 -32.61 -9.24
N ASP A 518 -3.65 -33.69 -9.94
CA ASP A 518 -2.66 -34.71 -10.35
C ASP A 518 -1.60 -34.12 -11.28
N ALA A 519 -2.00 -33.29 -12.25
CA ALA A 519 -1.07 -32.59 -13.14
C ALA A 519 -0.16 -31.62 -12.37
N LEU A 520 -0.70 -30.87 -11.40
CA LEU A 520 0.11 -30.00 -10.54
C LEU A 520 1.12 -30.80 -9.73
N TYR A 521 0.70 -31.94 -9.17
CA TYR A 521 1.58 -32.86 -8.45
C TYR A 521 2.69 -33.40 -9.38
N GLU A 522 2.35 -33.91 -10.55
CA GLU A 522 3.29 -34.47 -11.51
C GLU A 522 4.34 -33.44 -11.94
N LEU A 523 3.91 -32.23 -12.32
CA LEU A 523 4.80 -31.17 -12.82
C LEU A 523 5.66 -30.55 -11.71
N SER A 524 5.21 -30.55 -10.46
CA SER A 524 5.97 -30.02 -9.32
C SER A 524 6.98 -31.02 -8.74
N HIS A 525 6.77 -32.33 -8.94
CA HIS A 525 7.67 -33.38 -8.46
C HIS A 525 8.68 -33.82 -9.53
N ASN A 526 8.26 -33.85 -10.79
CA ASN A 526 9.12 -34.13 -11.95
C ASN A 526 9.46 -32.82 -12.66
N VAL A 527 10.23 -31.96 -11.98
CA VAL A 527 10.47 -30.57 -12.39
C VAL A 527 11.27 -30.48 -13.69
N ASP A 528 10.56 -30.28 -14.80
CA ASP A 528 11.13 -30.01 -16.13
C ASP A 528 10.29 -28.97 -16.89
N PRO A 529 10.49 -27.67 -16.61
CA PRO A 529 9.73 -26.60 -17.26
C PRO A 529 9.90 -26.51 -18.78
N THR A 530 10.91 -27.18 -19.34
CA THR A 530 11.12 -27.22 -20.80
C THR A 530 10.02 -27.97 -21.54
N LYS A 531 9.28 -28.84 -20.84
CA LYS A 531 8.18 -29.66 -21.38
C LYS A 531 6.80 -29.04 -21.20
N TRP A 532 6.70 -27.89 -20.53
CA TRP A 532 5.40 -27.28 -20.29
C TRP A 532 4.87 -26.65 -21.58
N ASP A 533 3.63 -27.01 -21.94
CA ASP A 533 2.92 -26.45 -23.10
C ASP A 533 2.34 -25.07 -22.78
N VAL A 534 3.23 -24.11 -22.50
CA VAL A 534 2.92 -22.71 -22.19
C VAL A 534 3.93 -21.77 -22.83
N LYS A 535 3.44 -20.69 -23.42
CA LYS A 535 4.25 -19.61 -23.98
C LYS A 535 4.29 -18.43 -23.01
N ILE A 536 5.50 -18.05 -22.60
CA ILE A 536 5.76 -16.86 -21.79
C ILE A 536 6.33 -15.78 -22.73
N SER A 537 5.80 -14.56 -22.69
CA SER A 537 6.27 -13.48 -23.57
C SER A 537 6.23 -12.14 -22.83
N ALA A 538 7.22 -11.28 -23.04
CA ALA A 538 7.17 -9.91 -22.55
C ALA A 538 6.21 -9.09 -23.42
N SER A 539 5.25 -8.39 -22.80
CA SER A 539 4.46 -7.39 -23.52
C SER A 539 5.22 -6.06 -23.48
N LYS A 540 5.53 -5.51 -24.65
CA LYS A 540 6.07 -4.14 -24.76
C LYS A 540 5.02 -3.13 -24.35
#